data_AF-A0AAW2S1K7-F1
#
_entry.id   AF-A0AAW2S1K7-F1
#
_cell.length_a   1.000
_cell.length_b   1.000
_cell.length_c   1.000
_cell.angle_alpha   90.00
_cell.angle_beta   90.00
_cell.angle_gamma   90.00
#
_symmetry.space_group_name_H-M   'P 1'
#
loop_
_entity.id
_entity.type
_entity.pdbx_description
1 polymer ?
#
loop_
_entity_poly.entity_id
_entity_poly.type
_entity_poly.pdbx_seq_one_letter_code
_entity_poly.pdbx_strand_id
1 'polypeptide(L)'
;MVQYLQQIAELRTSFKSFQVIQIPREENAKADCLSRLASALEDYCTRHITIQYIPNPKAALAIQAISSPTDWRTPIIEWIEKGNLPDNRWDASRLKTRAVCFLIQGGILYKKSYTHPLLRCVSQPEGVHLLREIHSGCCGSHTGTWMLAKKKPYEQDISGLP
;
A
#
# COMPACT_ATOMS: atom_id res chain seq x y z
N MET A 1 -9.86 -18.80 15.99
CA MET A 1 -10.68 -17.94 16.87
C MET A 1 -10.01 -17.64 18.22
N VAL A 2 -9.36 -18.62 18.86
CA VAL A 2 -8.67 -18.46 20.16
C VAL A 2 -7.59 -17.36 20.16
N GLN A 3 -6.75 -17.29 19.12
CA GLN A 3 -5.70 -16.27 19.00
C GLN A 3 -6.24 -14.83 18.96
N TYR A 4 -7.40 -14.62 18.33
CA TYR A 4 -8.05 -13.31 18.24
C TYR A 4 -8.60 -12.87 19.60
N LEU A 5 -9.15 -13.81 20.38
CA LEU A 5 -9.60 -13.54 21.75
C LEU A 5 -8.43 -13.18 22.67
N GLN A 6 -7.27 -13.81 22.49
CA GLN A 6 -6.07 -13.51 23.25
C GLN A 6 -5.56 -12.08 22.98
N GLN A 7 -5.54 -11.66 21.71
CA GLN A 7 -5.16 -10.28 21.37
C GLN A 7 -6.16 -9.23 21.88
N ILE A 8 -7.46 -9.52 21.82
CA ILE A 8 -8.48 -8.63 22.42
C ILE A 8 -8.29 -8.54 23.94
N ALA A 9 -7.96 -9.64 24.61
CA ALA A 9 -7.72 -9.67 26.05
C ALA A 9 -6.49 -8.85 26.45
N GLU A 10 -5.40 -8.94 25.67
CA GLU A 10 -4.22 -8.11 25.86
C GLU A 10 -4.54 -6.62 25.65
N LEU A 11 -5.17 -6.27 24.52
CA LEU A 11 -5.54 -4.90 24.21
C LEU A 11 -6.51 -4.29 25.21
N ARG A 12 -7.42 -5.10 25.77
CA ARG A 12 -8.36 -4.69 26.82
C ARG A 12 -7.66 -4.06 28.02
N THR A 13 -6.47 -4.54 28.38
CA THR A 13 -5.70 -3.99 29.51
C THR A 13 -5.19 -2.57 29.27
N SER A 14 -5.07 -2.16 28.02
CA SER A 14 -4.56 -0.84 27.64
C SER A 14 -5.61 0.28 27.71
N PHE A 15 -6.90 -0.05 27.79
CA PHE A 15 -7.99 0.92 27.82
C PHE A 15 -8.57 1.09 29.23
N LYS A 16 -8.79 2.34 29.65
CA LYS A 16 -9.48 2.65 30.91
C LYS A 16 -10.92 2.14 30.94
N SER A 17 -11.59 2.12 29.79
CA SER A 17 -12.92 1.55 29.58
C SER A 17 -13.14 1.31 28.09
N PHE A 18 -13.88 0.27 27.72
CA PHE A 18 -14.27 0.00 26.32
C PHE A 18 -15.65 -0.68 26.28
N GLN A 19 -16.32 -0.55 25.14
CA GLN A 19 -17.59 -1.20 24.87
C GLN A 19 -17.52 -1.86 23.49
N VAL A 20 -17.94 -3.11 23.41
CA VAL A 20 -18.09 -3.84 22.13
C VAL A 20 -19.59 -3.97 21.89
N ILE A 21 -20.06 -3.37 20.81
CA ILE A 21 -21.45 -3.48 20.38
C ILE A 21 -21.47 -4.35 19.13
N GLN A 22 -22.12 -5.49 19.22
CA GLN A 22 -22.39 -6.32 18.05
C GLN A 22 -23.67 -5.83 17.39
N ILE A 23 -23.53 -5.27 16.18
CA ILE A 23 -24.69 -4.83 15.38
C ILE A 23 -25.19 -6.05 14.60
N PRO A 24 -26.46 -6.48 14.78
CA PRO A 24 -27.04 -7.55 14.00
C PRO A 24 -26.92 -7.29 12.49
N ARG A 25 -26.74 -8.35 11.71
CA ARG A 25 -26.53 -8.20 10.26
C ARG A 25 -27.69 -7.47 9.57
N GLU A 26 -28.91 -7.69 10.06
CA GLU A 26 -30.15 -7.05 9.60
C GLU A 26 -30.14 -5.53 9.75
N GLU A 27 -29.45 -5.00 10.77
CA GLU A 27 -29.33 -3.56 11.03
C GLU A 27 -28.17 -2.91 10.25
N ASN A 28 -27.34 -3.71 9.56
CA ASN A 28 -26.19 -3.23 8.79
C ASN A 28 -26.55 -2.79 7.35
N ALA A 29 -27.85 -2.68 7.03
CA ALA A 29 -28.35 -2.40 5.68
C ALA A 29 -27.73 -1.13 5.05
N LYS A 30 -27.46 -0.08 5.83
CA LYS A 30 -26.83 1.16 5.33
C LYS A 30 -25.41 0.93 4.84
N ALA A 31 -24.59 0.21 5.63
CA ALA A 31 -23.21 -0.10 5.25
C ALA A 31 -23.16 -1.06 4.05
N ASP A 32 -24.07 -2.03 4.01
CA ASP A 32 -24.21 -2.95 2.87
C ASP A 32 -24.65 -2.21 1.60
N CYS A 33 -25.58 -1.24 1.69
CA CYS A 33 -25.95 -0.38 0.57
C CYS A 33 -24.77 0.47 0.06
N LEU A 34 -23.97 1.05 0.96
CA LEU A 34 -22.77 1.80 0.58
C LEU A 34 -21.71 0.91 -0.09
N SER A 35 -21.51 -0.30 0.43
CA SER A 35 -20.61 -1.30 -0.17
C SER A 35 -21.09 -1.71 -1.56
N ARG A 36 -22.40 -1.96 -1.73
CA ARG A 36 -23.01 -2.28 -3.03
C ARG A 36 -22.94 -1.11 -4.00
N LEU A 37 -23.13 0.13 -3.55
CA LEU A 37 -22.93 1.31 -4.38
C LEU A 37 -21.47 1.42 -4.84
N ALA A 38 -20.51 1.21 -3.94
CA ALA A 38 -19.10 1.22 -4.29
C ALA A 38 -18.75 0.15 -5.34
N SER A 39 -19.32 -1.05 -5.24
CA SER A 39 -19.16 -2.12 -6.24
C SER A 39 -19.94 -1.88 -7.54
N ALA A 40 -21.11 -1.26 -7.48
CA ALA A 40 -21.95 -0.98 -8.66
C ALA A 40 -21.45 0.21 -9.49
N LEU A 41 -20.63 1.09 -8.90
CA LEU A 41 -20.04 2.28 -9.54
C LEU A 41 -18.72 1.97 -10.30
N GLU A 42 -18.53 0.71 -10.71
CA GLU A 42 -17.41 0.26 -11.55
C GLU A 42 -17.59 0.60 -13.05
N ASP A 43 -18.54 1.46 -13.43
CA ASP A 43 -18.54 2.11 -14.74
C ASP A 43 -17.86 3.47 -14.70
N TYR A 44 -16.79 3.57 -15.48
CA TYR A 44 -15.94 4.74 -15.64
C TYR A 44 -16.69 5.83 -16.40
N CYS A 45 -17.26 6.84 -15.73
CA CYS A 45 -17.31 8.23 -16.24
C CYS A 45 -17.87 9.21 -15.19
N THR A 46 -17.19 10.36 -15.06
CA THR A 46 -17.60 11.59 -14.34
C THR A 46 -18.15 11.41 -12.92
N ARG A 47 -17.23 11.17 -11.97
CA ARG A 47 -17.53 11.20 -10.53
C ARG A 47 -17.44 12.65 -10.03
N HIS A 48 -18.56 13.27 -9.66
CA HIS A 48 -18.54 14.45 -8.81
C HIS A 48 -18.42 13.96 -7.35
N ILE A 49 -17.19 13.85 -6.85
CA ILE A 49 -16.95 13.48 -5.46
C ILE A 49 -17.15 14.73 -4.61
N THR A 50 -18.28 14.80 -3.91
CA THR A 50 -18.48 15.84 -2.90
C THR A 50 -17.64 15.48 -1.68
N ILE A 51 -16.45 16.06 -1.56
CA ILE A 51 -15.63 15.94 -0.36
C ILE A 51 -16.29 16.78 0.72
N GLN A 52 -16.98 16.14 1.65
CA GLN A 52 -17.38 16.80 2.90
C GLN A 52 -16.16 16.95 3.79
N TYR A 53 -15.63 18.17 3.84
CA TYR A 53 -14.62 18.55 4.82
C TYR A 53 -15.28 18.64 6.20
N ILE A 54 -14.83 17.78 7.12
CA ILE A 54 -15.21 17.84 8.54
C ILE A 54 -14.08 18.59 9.25
N PRO A 55 -14.28 19.84 9.71
CA PRO A 55 -13.20 20.67 10.26
C PRO A 55 -12.60 20.16 11.57
N ASN A 56 -13.10 19.04 12.12
CA ASN A 56 -12.60 18.45 13.34
C ASN A 56 -13.06 16.97 13.46
N PRO A 57 -12.34 15.99 12.87
CA PRO A 57 -12.71 14.59 12.99
C PRO A 57 -12.54 14.14 14.45
N LYS A 58 -13.64 13.81 15.13
CA LYS A 58 -13.62 13.33 16.53
C LYS A 58 -12.94 11.96 16.75
N ALA A 59 -12.26 11.42 15.74
CA ALA A 59 -11.39 10.26 15.86
C ALA A 59 -10.33 10.31 14.75
N ALA A 60 -9.35 11.20 14.89
CA ALA A 60 -8.05 10.94 14.28
C ALA A 60 -7.43 9.77 15.06
N LEU A 61 -7.88 8.54 14.79
CA LEU A 61 -7.08 7.37 15.10
C LEU A 61 -5.75 7.60 14.38
N ALA A 62 -4.70 7.86 15.15
CA ALA A 62 -3.36 7.99 14.63
C ALA A 62 -3.12 6.75 13.78
N ILE A 63 -3.08 6.93 12.46
CA ILE A 63 -2.51 5.93 11.57
C ILE A 63 -1.08 5.82 12.08
N GLN A 64 -0.81 4.77 12.87
CA GLN A 64 0.54 4.43 13.24
C GLN A 64 1.21 4.02 11.93
N ALA A 65 1.80 5.00 11.26
CA ALA A 65 2.86 4.73 10.32
C ALA A 65 3.92 4.00 11.15
N ILE A 66 4.02 2.69 10.95
CA ILE A 66 5.17 1.93 11.44
C ILE A 66 6.34 2.54 10.69
N SER A 67 7.00 3.49 11.35
CA SER A 67 8.25 4.08 10.88
C SER A 67 9.27 2.97 10.92
N SER A 68 9.35 2.18 9.85
CA SER A 68 10.53 1.39 9.55
C SER A 68 11.49 2.32 8.82
N PRO A 69 12.59 2.77 9.45
CA PRO A 69 13.58 3.61 8.77
C PRO A 69 14.39 2.82 7.72
N THR A 70 14.20 1.50 7.66
CA THR A 70 14.76 0.64 6.62
C THR A 70 13.84 0.66 5.40
N ASP A 71 14.40 1.00 4.24
CA ASP A 71 13.73 0.82 2.95
C ASP A 71 13.12 -0.59 2.89
N TRP A 72 11.82 -0.67 2.64
CA TRP A 72 11.07 -1.93 2.63
C TRP A 72 11.64 -2.94 1.62
N ARG A 73 12.38 -2.47 0.61
CA ARG A 73 13.05 -3.29 -0.40
C ARG A 73 14.28 -4.02 0.16
N THR A 74 14.98 -3.45 1.14
CA THR A 74 16.24 -3.98 1.67
C THR A 74 16.17 -5.46 2.06
N PRO A 75 15.23 -5.92 2.91
CA PRO A 75 15.18 -7.34 3.28
C PRO A 75 14.89 -8.26 2.07
N ILE A 76 14.19 -7.76 1.05
CA ILE A 76 13.91 -8.54 -0.17
C ILE A 76 15.17 -8.63 -1.02
N ILE A 77 15.91 -7.53 -1.17
CA ILE A 77 17.17 -7.46 -1.92
C ILE A 77 18.21 -8.36 -1.26
N GLU A 78 18.42 -8.23 0.06
CA GLU A 78 19.38 -9.04 0.80
C GLU A 78 19.08 -10.53 0.74
N TRP A 79 17.81 -10.91 0.77
CA TRP A 79 17.41 -12.29 0.57
C TRP A 79 17.70 -12.79 -0.85
N ILE A 80 17.36 -12.02 -1.88
CA ILE A 80 17.56 -12.43 -3.29
C ILE A 80 19.05 -12.48 -3.66
N GLU A 81 19.86 -11.52 -3.20
CA GLU A 81 21.28 -11.42 -3.56
C GLU A 81 22.19 -12.25 -2.66
N LYS A 82 21.96 -12.21 -1.34
CA LYS A 82 22.87 -12.78 -0.33
C LYS A 82 22.31 -14.03 0.35
N GLY A 83 21.02 -14.34 0.17
CA GLY A 83 20.37 -15.45 0.87
C GLY A 83 20.14 -15.18 2.37
N ASN A 84 20.22 -13.93 2.81
CA ASN A 84 20.06 -13.57 4.21
C ASN A 84 18.59 -13.63 4.65
N LEU A 85 18.34 -14.28 5.78
CA LEU A 85 17.02 -14.39 6.40
C LEU A 85 17.07 -13.87 7.83
N PRO A 86 15.95 -13.33 8.35
CA PRO A 86 15.84 -13.04 9.77
C PRO A 86 15.82 -14.34 10.59
N ASP A 87 16.34 -14.28 11.83
CA ASP A 87 16.43 -15.44 12.73
C ASP A 87 15.05 -15.99 13.12
N ASN A 88 14.05 -15.12 13.21
CA ASN A 88 12.69 -15.55 13.51
C ASN A 88 12.10 -16.34 12.33
N ARG A 89 11.80 -17.62 12.58
CA ARG A 89 11.21 -18.54 11.61
C ARG A 89 9.97 -17.99 10.90
N TRP A 90 9.15 -17.22 11.59
CA TRP A 90 7.91 -16.66 11.04
C TRP A 90 8.19 -15.50 10.09
N ASP A 91 9.12 -14.63 10.46
CA ASP A 91 9.55 -13.52 9.62
C ASP A 91 10.31 -14.03 8.40
N ALA A 92 11.12 -15.08 8.55
CA ALA A 92 11.83 -15.73 7.46
C ALA A 92 10.87 -16.37 6.45
N SER A 93 9.86 -17.10 6.95
CA SER A 93 8.81 -17.68 6.10
C SER A 93 8.04 -16.58 5.35
N ARG A 94 7.62 -15.53 6.07
CA ARG A 94 6.90 -14.38 5.47
C ARG A 94 7.74 -13.69 4.39
N LEU A 95 9.03 -13.50 4.62
CA LEU A 95 9.95 -12.90 3.67
C LEU A 95 10.12 -13.78 2.43
N LYS A 96 10.33 -15.10 2.59
CA LYS A 96 10.42 -16.06 1.48
C LYS A 96 9.18 -16.01 0.60
N THR A 97 7.99 -16.14 1.20
CA THR A 97 6.72 -16.11 0.46
C THR A 97 6.57 -14.79 -0.30
N ARG A 98 6.89 -13.66 0.33
CA ARG A 98 6.82 -12.34 -0.30
C ARG A 98 7.82 -12.21 -1.47
N ALA A 99 9.04 -12.69 -1.30
CA ALA A 99 10.13 -12.54 -2.26
C ALA A 99 9.91 -13.29 -3.59
N VAL A 100 9.07 -14.33 -3.62
CA VAL A 100 8.74 -15.09 -4.84
C VAL A 100 8.25 -14.18 -5.97
N CYS A 101 7.51 -13.12 -5.62
CA CYS A 101 6.95 -12.15 -6.55
C CYS A 101 7.98 -11.13 -7.07
N PHE A 102 9.25 -11.22 -6.70
CA PHE A 102 10.28 -10.24 -7.06
C PHE A 102 11.44 -10.89 -7.82
N LEU A 103 12.20 -10.06 -8.53
CA LEU A 103 13.47 -10.42 -9.16
C LEU A 103 14.38 -9.18 -9.22
N ILE A 104 15.68 -9.41 -9.37
CA ILE A 104 16.66 -8.34 -9.60
C ILE A 104 17.18 -8.46 -11.03
N GLN A 105 17.18 -7.35 -11.77
CA GLN A 105 17.72 -7.26 -13.12
C GLN A 105 18.50 -5.94 -13.24
N GLY A 106 19.78 -6.03 -13.60
CA GLY A 106 20.67 -4.85 -13.69
C GLY A 106 20.80 -4.09 -12.36
N GLY A 107 20.77 -4.79 -11.22
CA GLY A 107 20.83 -4.17 -9.89
C GLY A 107 19.53 -3.49 -9.42
N ILE A 108 18.46 -3.59 -10.21
CA ILE A 108 17.16 -2.97 -9.89
C ILE A 108 16.17 -4.07 -9.48
N LEU A 109 15.45 -3.83 -8.37
CA LEU A 109 14.40 -4.71 -7.88
C LEU A 109 13.11 -4.50 -8.70
N TYR A 110 12.56 -5.58 -9.24
CA TYR A 110 11.30 -5.60 -9.97
C TYR A 110 10.29 -6.52 -9.31
N LYS A 111 9.01 -6.13 -9.37
CA LYS A 111 7.87 -6.98 -9.03
C LYS A 111 7.35 -7.64 -10.31
N LYS A 112 7.22 -8.96 -10.26
CA LYS A 112 6.59 -9.77 -11.31
C LYS A 112 5.10 -9.42 -11.35
N SER A 113 4.63 -8.87 -12.47
CA SER A 113 3.20 -8.64 -12.68
C SER A 113 2.56 -9.86 -13.33
N TYR A 114 1.25 -10.02 -13.14
CA TYR A 114 0.47 -11.05 -13.81
C TYR A 114 0.31 -10.76 -15.32
N THR A 115 0.34 -9.48 -15.70
CA THR A 115 -0.02 -8.98 -17.04
C THR A 115 1.18 -8.59 -17.92
N HIS A 116 2.36 -9.16 -17.64
CA HIS A 116 3.60 -9.13 -18.44
C HIS A 116 4.65 -8.00 -18.26
N PRO A 117 4.39 -6.72 -17.90
CA PRO A 117 5.52 -5.80 -17.64
C PRO A 117 6.06 -5.99 -16.22
N LEU A 118 7.39 -6.05 -16.08
CA LEU A 118 8.05 -5.95 -14.79
C LEU A 118 7.86 -4.54 -14.21
N LEU A 119 7.44 -4.45 -12.95
CA LEU A 119 7.21 -3.17 -12.28
C LEU A 119 8.42 -2.81 -11.43
N ARG A 120 9.09 -1.70 -11.73
CA ARG A 120 10.24 -1.21 -10.95
C ARG A 120 9.79 -0.89 -9.52
N CYS A 121 10.50 -1.44 -8.54
CA CYS A 121 10.26 -1.14 -7.12
C CYS A 121 11.07 0.10 -6.74
N VAL A 122 10.37 1.13 -6.30
CA VAL A 122 10.97 2.41 -5.91
C VAL A 122 11.07 2.54 -4.40
N SER A 123 12.08 3.29 -3.95
CA SER A 123 12.20 3.65 -2.53
C SER A 123 11.05 4.59 -2.13
N GLN A 124 10.78 4.73 -0.83
CA GLN A 124 9.79 5.69 -0.34
C GLN A 124 10.04 7.14 -0.81
N PRO A 125 11.26 7.71 -0.70
CA PRO A 125 11.50 9.08 -1.18
C PRO A 125 11.33 9.22 -2.70
N GLU A 126 11.78 8.23 -3.47
CA GLU A 126 11.59 8.19 -4.92
C GLU A 126 10.10 8.10 -5.30
N GLY A 127 9.32 7.28 -4.58
CA GLY A 127 7.87 7.18 -4.76
C GLY A 127 7.15 8.50 -4.47
N VAL A 128 7.54 9.23 -3.42
CA VAL A 128 7.00 10.56 -3.12
C VAL A 128 7.33 11.55 -4.23
N HIS A 129 8.56 11.51 -4.76
CA HIS A 129 8.96 12.37 -5.87
C HIS A 129 8.17 12.06 -7.15
N LEU A 130 8.07 10.79 -7.54
CA LEU A 130 7.29 10.37 -8.70
C LEU A 130 5.82 10.78 -8.58
N LEU A 131 5.21 10.59 -7.41
CA LEU A 131 3.83 11.02 -7.16
C LEU A 131 3.69 12.54 -7.29
N ARG A 132 4.68 13.31 -6.82
CA ARG A 132 4.70 14.76 -6.99
C ARG A 132 4.81 15.15 -8.46
N GLU A 133 5.72 14.55 -9.22
CA GLU A 133 5.87 14.81 -10.66
C GLU A 133 4.63 14.43 -11.46
N ILE A 134 4.00 13.31 -11.12
CA ILE A 134 2.73 12.89 -11.70
C ILE A 134 1.66 13.93 -11.39
N HIS A 135 1.57 14.36 -10.13
CA HIS A 135 0.57 15.34 -9.71
C HIS A 135 0.79 16.72 -10.35
N SER A 136 2.04 17.19 -10.42
CA SER A 136 2.39 18.47 -11.04
C SER A 136 2.31 18.43 -12.57
N GLY A 137 2.63 17.30 -13.19
CA GLY A 137 2.55 17.09 -14.64
C GLY A 137 1.15 16.73 -15.15
N CYS A 138 0.26 16.18 -14.31
CA CYS A 138 -1.10 15.77 -14.68
C CYS A 138 -2.21 16.75 -14.26
N CYS A 139 -1.89 18.03 -14.01
CA CYS A 139 -2.89 19.10 -14.07
C CYS A 139 -3.19 19.55 -15.52
N GLY A 140 -2.93 18.71 -16.53
CA GLY A 140 -3.34 18.92 -17.92
C GLY A 140 -4.33 17.90 -18.48
N SER A 141 -4.46 16.68 -17.94
CA SER A 141 -5.43 15.69 -18.44
C SER A 141 -5.65 14.57 -17.41
N HIS A 142 -6.88 14.48 -16.90
CA HIS A 142 -7.39 13.46 -15.99
C HIS A 142 -7.11 12.03 -16.48
N THR A 143 -5.95 11.47 -16.14
CA THR A 143 -5.63 10.07 -16.42
C THR A 143 -5.37 9.36 -15.10
N GLY A 144 -6.27 8.42 -14.79
CA GLY A 144 -6.31 7.73 -13.50
C GLY A 144 -5.06 6.90 -13.20
N THR A 145 -4.98 6.47 -11.95
CA THR A 145 -3.90 5.67 -11.33
C THR A 145 -3.41 4.47 -12.16
N TRP A 146 -4.22 3.96 -13.10
CA TRP A 146 -3.87 2.86 -13.99
C TRP A 146 -2.81 3.20 -15.04
N MET A 147 -2.72 4.47 -15.48
CA MET A 147 -1.69 4.91 -16.43
C MET A 147 -0.30 5.08 -15.76
N LEU A 148 -0.27 5.25 -14.44
CA LEU A 148 0.96 5.41 -13.65
C LEU A 148 1.80 4.13 -13.63
N ALA A 149 1.16 2.97 -13.67
CA ALA A 149 1.84 1.67 -13.72
C ALA A 149 2.59 1.42 -15.05
N LYS A 150 2.32 2.21 -16.09
CA LYS A 150 2.91 2.04 -17.43
C LYS A 150 3.98 3.07 -17.79
N LYS A 151 4.23 4.07 -16.96
CA LYS A 151 5.23 5.11 -17.26
C LYS A 151 6.63 4.56 -16.98
N LYS A 152 7.45 4.40 -18.02
CA LYS A 152 8.88 4.07 -17.87
C LYS A 152 9.58 5.27 -17.20
N PRO A 153 10.46 5.05 -16.20
CA PRO A 153 11.38 6.09 -15.78
C PRO A 153 12.26 6.48 -16.97
N TYR A 154 12.50 7.78 -17.15
CA TYR A 154 13.45 8.28 -18.13
C TYR A 154 14.85 7.78 -17.75
N GLU A 155 15.47 6.99 -18.62
CA GLU A 155 16.91 6.72 -18.54
C GLU A 155 17.62 8.04 -18.87
N GLN A 156 18.32 8.61 -17.89
CA GLN A 156 19.24 9.70 -18.17
C GLN A 156 20.40 9.10 -18.97
N ASP A 157 20.39 9.39 -20.28
CA ASP A 157 21.52 9.21 -21.18
C ASP A 157 22.71 10.02 -20.62
N ILE A 158 23.65 9.35 -19.96
CA ILE A 158 24.98 9.92 -19.68
C ILE A 158 25.86 9.56 -20.88
N SER A 159 25.53 10.14 -22.03
CA SER A 159 26.32 10.07 -23.25
C SER A 159 26.49 11.48 -23.82
N GLY A 160 27.19 12.33 -23.07
CA GLY A 160 27.56 13.66 -23.55
C GLY A 160 27.85 14.64 -22.44
N LEU A 161 29.05 14.56 -21.87
CA LEU A 161 29.72 15.74 -21.36
C LEU A 161 31.15 15.76 -21.96
N PRO A 162 31.63 16.93 -22.41
CA PRO A 162 32.92 17.11 -23.07
C PRO A 162 34.13 16.84 -22.17
#